data_AF-A0A200QAG2-F1
#
_entry.id   AF-A0A200QAG2-F1
#
_cell.length_a   1.000
_cell.length_b   1.000
_cell.length_c   1.000
_cell.angle_alpha   90.00
_cell.angle_beta   90.00
_cell.angle_gamma   90.00
#
_symmetry.space_group_name_H-M   'P 1'
#
loop_
_entity.id
_entity.type
_entity.pdbx_description
1 polymer ?
#
loop_
_entity_poly.entity_id
_entity_poly.type
_entity_poly.pdbx_seq_one_letter_code
_entity_poly.pdbx_strand_id
1 'polypeptide(L)' 'MVGLGKTTLAQLIINDDRVKTHFEKTMWVCVSELFDRTKVAQAIIHKAGETLPNSSEWNALHMKLCDSVKGKR' A
#
# COMPACT_ATOMS: atom_id res chain seq x y z
N MET A 1 -8.20 1.35 -23.91
CA MET A 1 -7.75 -0.05 -24.11
C MET A 1 -7.47 -0.70 -22.76
N VAL A 2 -8.32 -1.65 -22.39
CA VAL A 2 -8.08 -2.60 -21.29
C VAL A 2 -7.12 -3.69 -21.82
N GLY A 3 -6.20 -4.19 -20.99
CA GLY A 3 -5.45 -5.42 -21.33
C GLY A 3 -4.02 -5.31 -21.86
N LEU A 4 -3.39 -4.13 -21.86
CA LEU A 4 -1.96 -3.96 -22.24
C LEU A 4 -0.94 -4.56 -21.24
N GLY A 5 -1.38 -5.33 -20.24
CA GLY A 5 -0.47 -5.98 -19.29
C GLY A 5 0.23 -5.07 -18.29
N LYS A 6 -0.16 -3.79 -18.15
CA LYS A 6 0.46 -2.84 -17.20
C LYS A 6 0.52 -3.38 -15.76
N THR A 7 -0.61 -3.89 -15.28
CA THR A 7 -0.73 -4.49 -13.95
C THR A 7 0.15 -5.73 -13.83
N THR A 8 0.18 -6.57 -14.88
CA THR A 8 1.01 -7.78 -14.94
C THR A 8 2.50 -7.44 -14.90
N LEU A 9 2.93 -6.40 -15.62
CA LEU A 9 4.32 -5.94 -15.60
C LEU A 9 4.72 -5.41 -14.22
N ALA A 10 3.87 -4.61 -13.58
CA ALA A 10 4.11 -4.13 -12.22
C ALA A 10 4.17 -5.28 -11.19
N GLN A 11 3.32 -6.31 -11.35
CA GLN A 11 3.38 -7.53 -10.53
C GLN A 11 4.67 -8.32 -10.76
N LEU A 12 5.17 -8.41 -12.00
CA LEU A 12 6.45 -9.05 -12.29
C LEU A 12 7.61 -8.31 -11.60
N ILE A 13 7.62 -6.98 -11.67
CA ILE A 13 8.67 -6.15 -11.04
C ILE A 13 8.65 -6.31 -9.52
N ILE A 14 7.49 -6.22 -8.86
CA ILE A 14 7.40 -6.36 -7.40
C ILE A 14 7.78 -7.77 -6.94
N ASN A 15 7.57 -8.79 -7.78
CA ASN A 15 7.93 -10.16 -7.47
C ASN A 15 9.38 -10.51 -7.77
N ASP A 16 10.12 -9.65 -8.48
CA ASP A 16 11.53 -9.85 -8.80
C ASP A 16 12.39 -9.83 -7.54
N ASP A 17 13.31 -10.79 -7.42
CA ASP A 17 14.15 -10.95 -6.24
C ASP A 17 15.05 -9.74 -5.99
N ARG A 18 15.46 -9.02 -7.04
CA ARG A 18 16.25 -7.78 -6.89
C ARG A 18 15.45 -6.69 -6.20
N VAL A 19 14.15 -6.61 -6.49
CA VAL A 19 13.24 -5.66 -5.85
C VAL A 19 12.94 -6.11 -4.42
N LYS A 20 12.63 -7.39 -4.21
CA LYS A 20 12.40 -7.93 -2.85
C LYS A 20 13.61 -7.82 -1.92
N THR A 21 14.82 -7.89 -2.47
CA THR A 21 16.06 -7.74 -1.70
C THR A 21 16.40 -6.27 -1.45
N HIS A 22 15.94 -5.36 -2.31
CA HIS A 22 16.24 -3.93 -2.18
C HIS A 22 15.26 -3.19 -1.27
N PHE A 23 13.98 -3.57 -1.32
CA PHE A 23 12.90 -2.92 -0.59
C PHE A 23 12.50 -3.76 0.62
N GLU A 24 12.52 -3.16 1.82
CA GLU A 24 12.17 -3.85 3.06
C GLU A 24 10.69 -4.27 3.10
N LYS A 25 9.82 -3.44 2.52
CA LYS A 25 8.39 -3.71 2.41
C LYS A 25 7.86 -3.27 1.06
N THR A 26 7.18 -4.19 0.38
CA THR A 26 6.37 -3.92 -0.81
C THR A 26 4.91 -4.23 -0.49
N MET A 27 4.02 -3.31 -0.86
CA MET A 27 2.58 -3.43 -0.61
C MET A 27 1.81 -3.25 -1.91
N TRP A 28 0.85 -4.14 -2.16
CA TRP A 28 -0.05 -4.05 -3.31
C TRP A 28 -1.45 -3.71 -2.84
N VAL A 29 -1.94 -2.54 -3.22
CA VAL A 29 -3.28 -2.06 -2.88
C VAL A 29 -4.00 -1.68 -4.17
N CYS A 30 -5.18 -2.27 -4.38
CA CYS A 30 -6.05 -1.89 -5.48
C CYS A 30 -6.89 -0.68 -5.05
N VAL A 31 -6.98 0.33 -5.90
CA VAL A 31 -7.80 1.51 -5.68
C VAL A 31 -8.96 1.47 -6.66
N SER A 32 -10.19 1.44 -6.14
CA SER A 32 -11.40 1.48 -6.95
C SER A 32 -11.62 2.85 -7.59
N GLU A 33 -12.41 2.91 -8.67
CA GLU A 33 -12.82 4.17 -9.33
C GLU A 33 -13.50 5.14 -8.36
N LEU A 34 -14.33 4.61 -7.46
CA LEU A 34 -14.79 5.34 -6.28
C LEU A 34 -13.64 5.40 -5.28
N PHE A 35 -12.79 6.41 -5.44
CA PHE A 35 -11.65 6.64 -4.57
C PHE A 35 -12.11 7.06 -3.17
N ASP A 36 -11.69 6.29 -2.16
CA ASP A 36 -11.89 6.60 -0.75
C ASP A 36 -10.54 6.55 -0.03
N ARG A 37 -10.01 7.73 0.29
CA ARG A 37 -8.71 7.87 0.96
C ARG A 37 -8.65 7.09 2.28
N THR A 38 -9.75 7.01 3.01
CA THR A 38 -9.83 6.33 4.31
C THR A 38 -9.67 4.83 4.10
N LYS A 39 -10.41 4.25 3.15
CA LYS A 39 -10.29 2.82 2.81
C LYS A 39 -8.91 2.46 2.27
N VAL A 40 -8.31 3.33 1.44
CA VAL A 40 -6.96 3.12 0.91
C VAL A 40 -5.93 3.15 2.04
N ALA A 41 -5.99 4.13 2.94
CA ALA A 41 -5.09 4.20 4.09
C ALA A 41 -5.23 2.98 5.01
N GLN A 42 -6.46 2.55 5.32
CA GLN A 42 -6.72 1.34 6.10
C GLN A 42 -6.12 0.09 5.42
N ALA A 43 -6.28 -0.06 4.11
CA ALA A 43 -5.73 -1.17 3.35
C ALA A 43 -4.20 -1.19 3.38
N ILE A 44 -3.55 -0.02 3.27
CA ILE A 44 -2.09 0.08 3.37
C ILE A 44 -1.61 -0.27 4.78
N ILE A 45 -2.22 0.29 5.83
CA ILE A 45 -1.87 0.01 7.24
C ILE A 45 -2.00 -1.50 7.52
N HIS A 46 -3.08 -2.12 7.06
CA HIS A 46 -3.29 -3.55 7.21
C HIS A 46 -2.23 -4.39 6.47
N LYS A 47 -1.91 -4.02 5.21
CA LYS A 47 -0.84 -4.68 4.43
C LYS A 47 0.56 -4.44 5.01
N ALA A 48 0.77 -3.35 5.74
CA ALA A 48 2.00 -3.08 6.46
C ALA A 48 2.18 -3.97 7.71
N GLY A 49 1.13 -4.71 8.10
CA GLY A 49 1.09 -5.55 9.30
C GLY A 49 0.80 -4.76 10.58
N GLU A 50 0.24 -3.55 10.46
CA GLU A 50 -0.05 -2.69 11.60
C GLU A 50 -1.53 -2.69 11.99
N THR A 51 -1.78 -2.47 13.28
CA THR A 51 -3.13 -2.34 13.81
C THR A 51 -3.73 -1.01 13.40
N LEU A 52 -5.01 -1.05 13.02
CA LEU A 52 -5.78 0.14 12.71
C LEU A 52 -5.97 1.01 13.98
N PRO A 53 -5.93 2.34 13.87
CA PRO A 53 -6.30 3.21 14.97
C PRO A 53 -7.75 2.96 15.43
N ASN A 54 -8.00 3.15 16.72
CA ASN A 54 -9.33 3.00 17.32
C ASN A 54 -10.35 4.01 16.78
N SER A 55 -9.88 5.16 16.29
CA SER A 55 -10.70 6.13 15.57
C SER A 55 -10.52 5.96 14.05
N SER A 56 -11.63 5.92 13.33
CA SER A 56 -11.66 5.97 11.87
C SER A 56 -11.46 7.39 11.33
N GLU A 57 -11.05 8.33 12.18
CA GLU A 57 -10.77 9.70 11.79
C GLU A 57 -9.56 9.75 10.86
N TRP A 58 -9.67 10.56 9.81
CA TRP A 58 -8.63 10.69 8.80
C TRP A 58 -7.28 11.07 9.39
N ASN A 59 -7.23 11.98 10.37
CA ASN A 59 -5.98 12.43 10.96
C ASN A 59 -5.23 11.29 11.68
N ALA A 60 -5.95 10.47 12.44
CA ALA A 60 -5.37 9.32 13.13
C ALA A 60 -4.85 8.27 12.13
N LEU A 61 -5.64 7.98 11.09
CA LEU A 61 -5.23 7.09 9.99
C LEU A 61 -4.02 7.63 9.23
N HIS A 62 -3.98 8.93 8.96
CA HIS A 62 -2.91 9.55 8.20
C HIS A 62 -1.59 9.56 8.99
N MET A 63 -1.64 9.88 10.29
CA MET A 63 -0.46 9.77 11.17
C MET A 63 0.05 8.34 11.23
N LYS A 64 -0.86 7.37 11.44
CA LYS A 64 -0.49 5.95 11.50
C LYS A 64 0.12 5.48 10.19
N LEU A 65 -0.49 5.81 9.05
CA LEU A 65 0.04 5.51 7.73
C LEU A 65 1.45 6.07 7.52
N CYS A 66 1.68 7.34 7.88
CA CYS A 66 2.99 7.97 7.81
C CYS A 66 4.01 7.19 8.64
N ASP A 67 3.66 6.80 9.86
CA ASP A 67 4.55 6.03 10.73
C ASP A 67 4.81 4.62 10.17
N SER A 68 3.81 3.99 9.54
CA SER A 68 3.96 2.68 8.91
C SER A 68 4.92 2.68 7.71
N VAL A 69 5.10 3.81 7.03
CA VAL A 69 6.00 3.94 5.86
C VAL A 69 7.31 4.64 6.16
N LYS A 70 7.41 5.38 7.28
CA LYS A 70 8.63 6.09 7.68
C LYS A 70 9.81 5.12 7.82
N GLY A 71 10.95 5.54 7.27
CA GLY A 71 12.24 4.88 7.45
C GLY A 71 12.40 3.54 6.73
N LYS A 72 11.39 3.09 5.97
CA LYS A 72 11.46 1.85 5.19
C LYS A 72 11.85 2.20 3.76
N ARG A 73 12.93 1.61 3.28
CA ARG A 73 13.39 1.79 1.91
C ARG A 73 12.84 0.75 0.97
#